data_AF-X0SIB7-F1
#
_entry.id   AF-X0SIB7-F1
#
_cell.length_a   1.000
_cell.length_b   1.000
_cell.length_c   1.000
_cell.angle_alpha   90.00
_cell.angle_beta   90.00
_cell.angle_gamma   90.00
#
_symmetry.space_group_name_H-M   'P 1'
#
loop_
_entity.id
_entity.type
_entity.pdbx_description
1 polymer ?
#
loop_
_entity_poly.entity_id
_entity_poly.type
_entity_poly.pdbx_seq_one_letter_code
_entity_poly.pdbx_strand_id
1 'polypeptide(L)'
;MNLRLEILTEDHARQICSWKYEGIYSIYNFPDWNTLNQQRWGITIEEKRKNEFTAVIDENNNLCGYIRFIENKDFVLVGLGLKPSSCGQGLGNILMELLKSECKKRYGSK
;
A
#
# COMPACT_ATOMS: atom_id res chain seq x y z
N MET A 1 12.32 8.37 -11.73
CA MET A 1 10.90 8.04 -11.51
C MET A 1 10.46 8.73 -10.24
N ASN A 2 9.50 9.62 -10.34
CA ASN A 2 8.94 10.32 -9.19
C ASN A 2 7.69 9.59 -8.70
N LEU A 3 7.61 9.39 -7.40
CA LEU A 3 6.48 8.75 -6.74
C LEU A 3 5.84 9.76 -5.79
N ARG A 4 4.50 9.74 -5.72
CA ARG A 4 3.71 10.59 -4.83
C ARG A 4 2.70 9.75 -4.05
N LEU A 5 2.31 10.27 -2.89
CA LEU A 5 1.35 9.61 -2.01
C LEU A 5 -0.03 10.23 -2.19
N GLU A 6 -1.06 9.38 -2.25
CA GLU A 6 -2.47 9.77 -2.34
C GLU A 6 -3.36 8.95 -1.40
N ILE A 7 -4.59 9.41 -1.21
CA ILE A 7 -5.63 8.62 -0.55
C ILE A 7 -5.86 7.34 -1.36
N LEU A 8 -5.90 6.19 -0.68
CA LEU A 8 -6.18 4.92 -1.32
C LEU A 8 -7.70 4.78 -1.55
N THR A 9 -8.14 4.91 -2.80
CA THR A 9 -9.55 4.78 -3.20
C THR A 9 -9.98 3.30 -3.26
N GLU A 10 -11.28 3.05 -3.40
CA GLU A 10 -11.74 1.67 -3.62
C GLU A 10 -11.21 1.10 -4.94
N ASP A 11 -11.13 1.90 -6.00
CA ASP A 11 -10.59 1.46 -7.29
C ASP A 11 -9.12 1.05 -7.18
N HIS A 12 -8.32 1.82 -6.42
CA HIS A 12 -6.94 1.43 -6.10
C HIS A 12 -6.91 0.09 -5.35
N ALA A 13 -7.77 -0.09 -4.36
CA ALA A 13 -7.84 -1.33 -3.59
C ALA A 13 -8.22 -2.53 -4.45
N ARG A 14 -9.21 -2.39 -5.34
CA ARG A 14 -9.61 -3.42 -6.31
C ARG A 14 -8.47 -3.76 -7.27
N GLN A 15 -7.73 -2.75 -7.73
CA GLN A 15 -6.55 -2.95 -8.57
C GLN A 15 -5.43 -3.71 -7.84
N ILE A 16 -5.21 -3.46 -6.55
CA ILE A 16 -4.23 -4.22 -5.74
C ILE A 16 -4.64 -5.69 -5.66
N CYS A 17 -5.94 -5.99 -5.52
CA CYS A 17 -6.44 -7.37 -5.49
C CYS A 17 -6.18 -8.13 -6.81
N SER A 18 -6.05 -7.41 -7.93
CA SER A 18 -5.74 -8.02 -9.23
C SER A 18 -4.25 -8.26 -9.45
N TRP A 19 -3.37 -7.77 -8.57
CA TRP A 19 -1.94 -8.04 -8.67
C TRP A 19 -1.64 -9.51 -8.44
N LYS A 20 -0.80 -10.07 -9.31
CA LYS A 20 -0.32 -11.45 -9.23
C LYS A 20 1.20 -11.46 -9.30
N TYR A 21 1.83 -11.84 -8.21
CA TYR A 21 3.23 -12.22 -8.10
C TYR A 21 3.35 -13.71 -8.44
N GLU A 22 4.46 -14.05 -9.08
CA GLU A 22 4.79 -15.40 -9.53
C GLU A 22 5.78 -16.09 -8.59
N GLY A 23 5.90 -17.41 -8.72
CA GLY A 23 6.85 -18.23 -7.98
C GLY A 23 6.67 -18.11 -6.47
N ILE A 24 7.79 -18.02 -5.74
CA ILE A 24 7.77 -17.95 -4.27
C ILE A 24 7.08 -16.69 -3.72
N TYR A 25 6.93 -15.65 -4.53
CA TYR A 25 6.31 -14.39 -4.12
C TYR A 25 4.78 -14.43 -4.23
N SER A 26 4.19 -15.50 -4.76
CA SER A 26 2.74 -15.65 -4.85
C SER A 26 2.05 -15.64 -3.48
N ILE A 27 2.79 -15.87 -2.39
CA ILE A 27 2.30 -15.74 -1.00
C ILE A 27 1.82 -14.32 -0.67
N TYR A 28 2.27 -13.31 -1.41
CA TYR A 28 1.86 -11.91 -1.24
C TYR A 28 0.64 -11.53 -2.10
N ASN A 29 0.10 -12.47 -2.88
CA ASN A 29 -1.10 -12.25 -3.66
C ASN A 29 -2.29 -12.02 -2.73
N PHE A 30 -3.02 -10.92 -2.98
CA PHE A 30 -4.29 -10.70 -2.32
C PHE A 30 -5.34 -11.68 -2.91
N PRO A 31 -6.27 -12.18 -2.09
CA PRO A 31 -7.51 -12.75 -2.57
C PRO A 31 -8.29 -11.72 -3.42
N ASP A 32 -9.28 -12.18 -4.16
CA ASP A 32 -10.15 -11.27 -4.91
C ASP A 32 -10.93 -10.33 -3.97
N TRP A 33 -11.42 -9.22 -4.52
CA TRP A 33 -12.12 -8.19 -3.76
C TRP A 33 -13.31 -8.72 -2.96
N ASN A 34 -14.11 -9.62 -3.55
CA ASN A 34 -15.32 -10.11 -2.89
C ASN A 34 -14.97 -10.97 -1.68
N THR A 35 -13.97 -11.85 -1.82
CA THR A 35 -13.43 -12.65 -0.71
C THR A 35 -12.90 -11.76 0.41
N LEU A 36 -12.06 -10.77 0.07
CA LEU A 36 -11.52 -9.82 1.06
C LEU A 36 -12.61 -9.02 1.77
N ASN A 37 -13.64 -8.60 1.02
CA ASN A 37 -14.73 -7.80 1.55
C ASN A 37 -15.62 -8.61 2.49
N GLN A 38 -15.91 -9.87 2.15
CA GLN A 38 -16.62 -10.82 3.03
C GLN A 38 -15.84 -11.07 4.32
N GLN A 39 -14.51 -11.18 4.23
CA GLN A 39 -13.62 -11.33 5.39
C GLN A 39 -13.37 -10.02 6.14
N ARG A 40 -13.91 -8.89 5.67
CA ARG A 40 -13.80 -7.55 6.28
C ARG A 40 -12.35 -7.11 6.53
N TRP A 41 -11.46 -7.36 5.57
CA TRP A 41 -10.08 -6.86 5.67
C TRP A 41 -10.04 -5.33 5.71
N GLY A 42 -9.04 -4.76 6.39
CA GLY A 42 -8.95 -3.31 6.58
C GLY A 42 -9.01 -2.50 5.29
N ILE A 43 -8.46 -3.01 4.19
CA ILE A 43 -8.48 -2.35 2.88
C ILE A 43 -9.90 -2.24 2.28
N THR A 44 -10.84 -3.10 2.68
CA THR A 44 -12.21 -3.08 2.14
C THR A 44 -13.14 -2.16 2.94
N ILE A 45 -12.80 -1.87 4.20
CA ILE A 45 -13.55 -0.95 5.06
C ILE A 45 -13.15 0.49 4.74
N GLU A 46 -14.07 1.31 4.23
CA GLU A 46 -13.75 2.65 3.70
C GLU A 46 -12.99 3.55 4.69
N GLU A 47 -13.48 3.63 5.94
CA GLU A 47 -12.84 4.45 6.98
C GLU A 47 -11.39 4.00 7.25
N LYS A 48 -11.18 2.69 7.45
CA LYS A 48 -9.84 2.12 7.64
C LYS A 48 -8.97 2.30 6.40
N ARG A 49 -9.52 2.08 5.21
CA ARG A 49 -8.82 2.27 3.94
C ARG A 49 -8.29 3.70 3.81
N LYS A 50 -9.12 4.70 4.07
CA LYS A 50 -8.72 6.12 3.96
C LYS A 50 -7.72 6.55 5.04
N ASN A 51 -7.81 5.97 6.24
CA ASN A 51 -6.97 6.37 7.38
C ASN A 51 -5.64 5.59 7.46
N GLU A 52 -5.68 4.28 7.24
CA GLU A 52 -4.54 3.38 7.41
C GLU A 52 -3.76 3.20 6.09
N PHE A 53 -4.42 3.25 4.93
CA PHE A 53 -3.78 2.94 3.65
C PHE A 53 -3.48 4.21 2.84
N THR A 54 -2.43 4.16 2.04
CA THR A 54 -1.98 5.26 1.19
C THR A 54 -1.51 4.67 -0.13
N ALA A 55 -2.01 5.23 -1.23
CA ALA A 55 -1.64 4.82 -2.58
C ALA A 55 -0.31 5.46 -2.97
N VAL A 56 0.51 4.72 -3.72
CA VAL A 56 1.77 5.19 -4.27
C VAL A 56 1.59 5.30 -5.78
N ILE A 57 1.63 6.52 -6.28
CA ILE A 57 1.27 6.88 -7.66
C ILE A 57 2.51 7.40 -8.39
N ASP A 58 2.69 7.03 -9.66
CA ASP A 58 3.73 7.60 -10.52
C ASP A 58 3.31 8.93 -11.18
N GLU A 59 4.24 9.51 -11.93
CA GLU A 59 4.03 10.72 -12.74
C GLU A 59 2.94 10.61 -13.83
N ASN A 60 2.59 9.38 -14.23
CA ASN A 60 1.55 9.10 -15.23
C ASN A 60 0.20 8.74 -14.60
N ASN A 61 0.04 8.94 -13.28
CA ASN A 61 -1.13 8.57 -12.49
C ASN A 61 -1.41 7.05 -12.43
N ASN A 62 -0.40 6.21 -12.60
CA ASN A 62 -0.53 4.77 -12.38
C ASN A 62 -0.29 4.42 -10.91
N LEU A 63 -1.07 3.46 -10.41
CA LEU A 63 -0.82 2.83 -9.12
C LEU A 63 0.41 1.91 -9.20
N CYS A 64 1.47 2.29 -8.49
CA CYS A 64 2.71 1.53 -8.41
C CYS A 64 2.86 0.75 -7.11
N GLY A 65 2.11 1.10 -6.07
CA GLY A 65 2.26 0.51 -4.75
C GLY A 65 1.24 1.02 -3.75
N TYR A 66 1.37 0.55 -2.52
CA TYR A 66 0.65 1.08 -1.38
C TYR A 66 1.50 1.00 -0.11
N ILE A 67 1.15 1.82 0.87
CA ILE A 67 1.64 1.75 2.24
C ILE A 67 0.43 1.60 3.16
N ARG A 68 0.57 0.84 4.23
CA ARG A 68 -0.38 0.76 5.33
C ARG A 68 0.31 1.12 6.63
N PHE A 69 -0.28 2.03 7.39
CA PHE A 69 0.13 2.40 8.73
C PHE A 69 -0.90 1.89 9.73
N ILE A 70 -0.45 1.13 10.73
CA ILE A 70 -1.27 0.70 11.85
C ILE A 70 -0.63 1.23 13.12
N GLU A 71 -1.26 2.25 13.70
CA GLU A 71 -0.80 2.84 14.94
C GLU A 71 -1.02 1.87 16.11
N ASN A 72 0.05 1.56 16.85
CA ASN A 72 0.01 0.88 18.14
C ASN A 72 0.40 1.88 19.24
N LYS A 73 0.41 1.46 20.51
CA LYS A 73 0.74 2.35 21.62
C LYS A 73 2.13 2.99 21.48
N ASP A 74 3.15 2.18 21.23
CA ASP A 74 4.56 2.59 21.29
C ASP A 74 5.26 2.61 19.93
N PHE A 75 4.63 2.07 18.88
CA PHE A 75 5.21 1.99 17.54
C PHE A 75 4.12 2.09 16.46
N VAL A 76 4.53 2.34 15.23
CA VAL A 76 3.68 2.25 14.04
C VAL A 76 4.09 1.03 13.24
N LEU A 77 3.18 0.07 13.07
CA LEU A 77 3.42 -1.06 12.19
C LEU A 77 3.18 -0.61 10.74
N VAL A 78 4.18 -0.83 9.89
CA VAL A 78 4.10 -0.48 8.48
C VAL A 78 4.03 -1.74 7.61
N GLY A 79 3.03 -1.77 6.73
CA GLY A 79 2.96 -2.69 5.62
C GLY A 79 3.16 -1.94 4.31
N LEU A 80 3.76 -2.55 3.31
CA LEU A 80 3.91 -1.95 1.99
C LEU A 80 3.92 -3.02 0.90
N GLY A 81 3.57 -2.61 -0.31
CA GLY A 81 3.64 -3.46 -1.48
C GLY A 81 3.88 -2.63 -2.74
N LEU A 82 4.63 -3.18 -3.69
CA LEU A 82 4.81 -2.62 -5.03
C LEU A 82 4.10 -3.53 -6.03
N LYS A 83 3.49 -2.94 -7.06
CA LYS A 83 2.93 -3.68 -8.18
C LYS A 83 3.98 -4.67 -8.73
N PRO A 84 3.62 -5.92 -9.05
CA PRO A 84 4.59 -6.94 -9.48
C PRO A 84 5.48 -6.46 -10.65
N SER A 85 4.89 -5.77 -11.62
CA SER A 85 5.60 -5.21 -12.78
C SER A 85 6.59 -4.09 -12.43
N SER A 86 6.51 -3.53 -11.21
CA SER A 86 7.37 -2.46 -10.69
C SER A 86 8.50 -3.01 -9.78
N CYS A 87 8.50 -4.31 -9.47
CA CYS A 87 9.56 -4.97 -8.71
C CYS A 87 10.88 -5.06 -9.53
N GLY A 88 12.02 -5.13 -8.84
CA GLY A 88 13.34 -5.27 -9.47
C GLY A 88 13.94 -3.98 -10.06
N GLN A 89 13.24 -2.84 -9.97
CA GLN A 89 13.65 -1.57 -10.59
C GLN A 89 14.24 -0.56 -9.60
N GLY A 90 14.60 -0.98 -8.39
CA GLY A 90 15.15 -0.10 -7.34
C GLY A 90 14.14 0.82 -6.64
N LEU A 91 12.85 0.72 -6.97
CA LEU A 91 11.79 1.58 -6.41
C LEU A 91 11.57 1.41 -4.90
N GLY A 92 12.02 0.30 -4.31
CA GLY A 92 11.93 0.06 -2.87
C GLY A 92 12.60 1.16 -2.04
N ASN A 93 13.73 1.70 -2.51
CA ASN A 93 14.44 2.78 -1.80
C ASN A 93 13.63 4.08 -1.82
N ILE A 94 13.06 4.41 -2.98
CA ILE A 94 12.22 5.61 -3.14
C ILE A 94 10.96 5.50 -2.27
N LEU A 95 10.31 4.32 -2.29
CA LEU A 95 9.14 4.04 -1.46
C LEU A 95 9.47 4.15 0.03
N MET A 96 10.63 3.65 0.47
CA MET A 96 11.03 3.69 1.87
C MET A 96 11.25 5.13 2.37
N GLU A 97 11.85 6.00 1.55
CA GLU A 97 12.01 7.41 1.90
C GLU A 97 10.67 8.16 1.97
N LEU A 98 9.75 7.89 1.03
CA LEU A 98 8.38 8.41 1.10
C LEU A 98 7.67 7.94 2.37
N LEU A 99 7.77 6.66 2.70
CA LEU A 99 7.18 6.05 3.89
C LEU A 99 7.70 6.72 5.16
N LYS A 100 9.02 6.89 5.31
CA LYS A 100 9.61 7.55 6.49
C LYS A 100 9.13 9.00 6.63
N SER A 101 9.12 9.74 5.52
CA SER A 101 8.65 11.13 5.49
C SER A 101 7.18 11.22 5.93
N GLU A 102 6.33 10.34 5.40
CA GLU A 102 4.91 10.30 5.74
C GLU A 102 4.67 9.84 7.18
N CYS A 103 5.40 8.83 7.65
CA CYS A 103 5.33 8.35 9.03
C CYS A 103 5.68 9.47 10.02
N LYS A 104 6.75 10.21 9.76
CA LYS A 104 7.17 11.36 10.58
C LYS A 104 6.11 12.47 10.59
N LYS A 105 5.45 12.74 9.46
CA LYS A 105 4.37 13.74 9.37
C LYS A 105 3.14 13.33 10.19
N ARG A 106 2.75 12.05 10.13
CA ARG A 106 1.55 11.55 10.79
C ARG A 106 1.73 11.31 12.29
N TYR A 107 2.91 10.80 12.68
CA TYR A 107 3.13 10.25 14.01
C TYR A 107 4.33 10.89 14.75
N GLY A 108 4.99 11.88 14.16
CA GLY A 108 6.08 12.61 14.80
C GLY A 108 7.33 11.75 14.99
N SER A 109 7.78 11.61 16.25
CA SER A 109 8.97 10.84 16.62
C SER A 109 8.66 9.40 17.07
N LYS A 110 7.41 8.97 16.94
CA LYS A 110 6.98 7.61 17.24
C LYS A 110 7.51 6.61 16.23
#